data_AF-A0A1I2AU64-F1
#
_entry.id   AF-A0A1I2AU64-F1
#
_cell.length_a   1.000
_cell.length_b   1.000
_cell.length_c   1.000
_cell.angle_alpha   90.00
_cell.angle_beta   90.00
_cell.angle_gamma   90.00
#
_symmetry.space_group_name_H-M   'P 1'
#
loop_
_entity.id
_entity.type
_entity.pdbx_description
1 polymer ?
#
loop_
_entity_poly.entity_id
_entity_poly.type
_entity_poly.pdbx_seq_one_letter_code
_entity_poly.pdbx_strand_id
1 'polypeptide(L)'
;MPTSDDPASGSCLRLALLVLAAIVTCLLVYGLGSGGAFYHRLVAAPFAPAAPAPYYRESLLHVGLAHLLGLGASLLAFRLFVLSFFWLGLVRLVAAAARRLSLADVARVLAVAVTHPAAMIAHAWTCHPDALTYGLTIALLFARRPALVAVLAFLGAWNHLPMWLIVCGDALVLWSGFAEPRLRPRALALLAGLLLGAVTCKLALHLGGIAIAEDRFAAAAGHPLPVLLGYWTGPGWPVLYTLYFAHLVWLPALLLGLHRTAPRAALGLVVTQALALAATFFTEDTTRVFAFLAGGPLLYALVHQLGVPAPQRPSALRPLVLAGVLLTLVAPKGFAWKGHLHDLQASRAHLRALLSR
;
A
#
# COMPACT_ATOMS: atom_id res chain seq x y z
N MET A 1 -43.76 15.97 15.99
CA MET A 1 -42.96 15.75 14.77
C MET A 1 -41.49 16.01 15.12
N PRO A 2 -40.65 14.97 15.25
CA PRO A 2 -39.24 15.16 15.52
C PRO A 2 -38.48 15.22 14.19
N THR A 3 -37.94 16.38 13.84
CA THR A 3 -36.87 16.51 12.85
C THR A 3 -35.62 17.00 13.59
N SER A 4 -35.05 16.11 14.41
CA SER A 4 -33.68 16.27 14.88
C SER A 4 -32.77 15.59 13.85
N ASP A 5 -32.36 16.35 12.83
CA ASP A 5 -31.27 15.93 11.95
C ASP A 5 -30.02 15.75 12.82
N ASP A 6 -29.67 14.51 13.12
CA ASP A 6 -28.49 14.18 13.90
C ASP A 6 -27.25 14.64 13.11
N PRO A 7 -26.48 15.65 13.57
CA PRO A 7 -25.31 16.16 12.87
C PRO A 7 -24.24 15.07 12.63
N ALA A 8 -24.29 13.96 13.38
CA ALA A 8 -23.44 12.79 13.14
C ALA A 8 -23.76 12.07 11.82
N SER A 9 -25.04 12.02 11.43
CA SER A 9 -25.50 11.36 10.20
C SER A 9 -24.97 12.06 8.93
N GLY A 10 -25.00 13.40 8.93
CA GLY A 10 -24.49 14.22 7.82
C GLY A 10 -22.98 14.11 7.62
N SER A 11 -22.21 13.89 8.68
CA SER A 11 -20.76 13.70 8.60
C SER A 11 -20.39 12.34 8.01
N CYS A 12 -21.05 11.28 8.46
CA CYS A 12 -20.84 9.91 7.93
C CYS A 12 -21.14 9.83 6.43
N LEU A 13 -22.24 10.42 5.97
CA LEU A 13 -22.59 10.46 4.55
C LEU A 13 -21.52 11.18 3.72
N ARG A 14 -21.04 12.34 4.17
CA ARG A 14 -19.98 13.09 3.46
C ARG A 14 -18.68 12.29 3.34
N LEU A 15 -18.28 11.59 4.41
CA LEU A 15 -17.09 10.74 4.39
C LEU A 15 -17.26 9.54 3.45
N ALA A 16 -18.43 8.92 3.43
CA ALA A 16 -18.75 7.83 2.50
C ALA A 16 -18.70 8.31 1.04
N LEU A 17 -19.29 9.47 0.75
CA LEU A 17 -19.25 10.08 -0.60
C LEU A 17 -17.82 10.41 -1.04
N LEU A 18 -16.97 10.89 -0.13
CA LEU A 18 -15.55 11.13 -0.44
C LEU A 18 -14.83 9.84 -0.82
N VAL A 19 -15.03 8.75 -0.07
CA VAL A 19 -14.42 7.45 -0.40
C VAL A 19 -14.95 6.91 -1.73
N LEU A 20 -16.26 7.01 -1.97
CA LEU A 20 -16.86 6.57 -3.23
C LEU A 20 -16.30 7.37 -4.41
N ALA A 21 -16.22 8.70 -4.29
CA ALA A 21 -15.61 9.56 -5.30
C ALA A 21 -14.15 9.20 -5.56
N ALA A 22 -13.38 8.87 -4.51
CA ALA A 22 -12.01 8.39 -4.62
C ALA A 22 -11.90 7.05 -5.36
N ILE A 23 -12.77 6.09 -5.07
CA ILE A 23 -12.81 4.79 -5.77
C ILE A 23 -13.11 4.99 -7.26
N VAL A 24 -14.14 5.77 -7.58
CA VAL A 24 -14.52 6.09 -8.96
C VAL A 24 -13.39 6.80 -9.67
N THR A 25 -12.76 7.79 -9.02
CA THR A 25 -11.61 8.51 -9.58
C THR A 25 -10.46 7.56 -9.91
N CYS A 26 -10.10 6.64 -9.00
CA CYS A 26 -9.04 5.67 -9.27
C CYS A 26 -9.37 4.78 -10.49
N LEU A 27 -10.60 4.28 -10.59
CA LEU A 27 -11.03 3.47 -11.74
C LEU A 27 -10.96 4.26 -13.05
N LEU A 28 -11.42 5.51 -13.06
CA LEU A 28 -11.38 6.37 -14.25
C LEU A 28 -9.95 6.74 -14.66
N VAL A 29 -9.09 7.07 -13.70
CA VAL A 29 -7.72 7.54 -13.97
C VAL A 29 -6.79 6.36 -14.32
N TYR A 30 -6.88 5.25 -13.60
CA TYR A 30 -5.92 4.14 -13.71
C TYR A 30 -6.46 2.93 -14.47
N GLY A 31 -7.77 2.80 -14.61
CA GLY A 31 -8.41 1.65 -15.25
C GLY A 31 -8.50 0.43 -14.34
N LEU A 32 -8.61 -0.74 -14.96
CA LEU A 32 -8.59 -2.04 -14.31
C LEU A 32 -7.65 -2.94 -15.11
N GLY A 33 -6.52 -3.30 -14.54
CA GLY A 33 -5.47 -4.01 -15.23
C GLY A 33 -5.80 -5.48 -15.49
N SER A 34 -5.17 -6.03 -16.53
CA SER A 34 -5.42 -7.40 -16.98
C SER A 34 -4.49 -8.45 -16.35
N GLY A 35 -3.46 -8.02 -15.60
CA GLY A 35 -2.37 -8.88 -15.11
C GLY A 35 -2.77 -9.89 -14.02
N GLY A 36 -1.82 -10.79 -13.68
CA GLY A 36 -1.92 -11.71 -12.55
C GLY A 36 -2.85 -12.92 -12.73
N ALA A 37 -3.04 -13.38 -13.97
CA ALA A 37 -3.76 -14.63 -14.27
C ALA A 37 -3.20 -15.85 -13.53
N PHE A 38 -1.92 -15.81 -13.16
CA PHE A 38 -1.30 -16.84 -12.33
C PHE A 38 -2.01 -16.99 -10.97
N TYR A 39 -2.21 -15.89 -10.23
CA TYR A 39 -2.87 -15.93 -8.92
C TYR A 39 -4.32 -16.40 -9.04
N HIS A 40 -5.02 -15.99 -10.10
CA HIS A 40 -6.37 -16.49 -10.38
C HIS A 40 -6.41 -18.01 -10.59
N ARG A 41 -5.45 -18.59 -11.35
CA ARG A 41 -5.37 -20.04 -11.53
C ARG A 41 -5.11 -20.76 -10.20
N LEU A 42 -4.33 -20.18 -9.30
CA LEU A 42 -4.11 -20.76 -7.98
C LEU A 42 -5.37 -20.77 -7.11
N VAL A 43 -6.37 -19.92 -7.36
CA VAL A 43 -7.62 -19.91 -6.58
C VAL A 43 -8.34 -21.27 -6.67
N ALA A 44 -8.22 -21.99 -7.79
CA ALA A 44 -8.85 -23.31 -7.92
C ALA A 44 -8.27 -24.33 -6.93
N ALA A 45 -6.97 -24.29 -6.68
CA ALA A 45 -6.28 -25.20 -5.77
C ALA A 45 -5.05 -24.53 -5.13
N PRO A 46 -5.24 -23.69 -4.10
CA PRO A 46 -4.16 -22.87 -3.53
C PRO A 46 -2.99 -23.72 -2.99
N PHE A 47 -3.34 -24.89 -2.46
CA PHE A 47 -2.43 -25.85 -1.84
C PHE A 47 -2.05 -27.04 -2.76
N ALA A 48 -2.31 -26.95 -4.06
CA ALA A 48 -1.89 -28.01 -4.98
C ALA A 48 -0.36 -28.20 -4.92
N PRO A 49 0.15 -29.44 -4.77
CA PRO A 49 1.59 -29.71 -4.71
C PRO A 49 2.33 -29.13 -5.92
N ALA A 50 3.54 -28.62 -5.68
CA ALA A 50 4.46 -28.21 -6.74
C ALA A 50 5.90 -28.15 -6.24
N ALA A 51 6.81 -28.75 -7.00
CA ALA A 51 8.23 -28.74 -6.75
C ALA A 51 8.99 -28.86 -8.10
N PRO A 52 9.78 -27.86 -8.54
CA PRO A 52 10.00 -26.56 -7.91
C PRO A 52 8.80 -25.61 -8.06
N ALA A 53 8.41 -24.95 -6.97
CA ALA A 53 7.40 -23.90 -6.97
C ALA A 53 8.05 -22.51 -7.01
N PRO A 54 7.48 -21.56 -7.76
CA PRO A 54 7.98 -20.19 -7.77
C PRO A 54 7.67 -19.44 -6.47
N TYR A 55 8.52 -18.48 -6.08
CA TYR A 55 8.42 -17.69 -4.84
C TYR A 55 7.07 -16.99 -4.65
N TYR A 56 6.36 -16.68 -5.74
CA TYR A 56 5.07 -16.00 -5.65
C TYR A 56 3.95 -16.89 -5.08
N ARG A 57 4.19 -18.21 -4.89
CA ARG A 57 3.30 -19.10 -4.13
C ARG A 57 3.32 -18.85 -2.62
N GLU A 58 4.28 -18.07 -2.10
CA GLU A 58 4.31 -17.67 -0.69
C GLU A 58 3.23 -16.62 -0.33
N SER A 59 2.51 -16.11 -1.33
CA SER A 59 1.42 -15.15 -1.15
C SER A 59 0.06 -15.86 -1.08
N LEU A 60 -0.15 -16.64 -0.02
CA LEU A 60 -1.32 -17.52 0.12
C LEU A 60 -2.59 -16.80 0.55
N LEU A 61 -2.52 -15.69 1.29
CA LEU A 61 -3.70 -15.13 1.95
C LEU A 61 -4.83 -14.77 0.98
N HIS A 62 -4.57 -13.90 -0.01
CA HIS A 62 -5.62 -13.44 -0.92
C HIS A 62 -6.15 -14.57 -1.83
N VAL A 63 -5.29 -15.51 -2.23
CA VAL A 63 -5.68 -16.69 -3.02
C VAL A 63 -6.54 -17.65 -2.20
N GLY A 64 -6.12 -17.96 -0.98
CA GLY A 64 -6.85 -18.85 -0.07
C GLY A 64 -8.21 -18.27 0.33
N LEU A 65 -8.29 -16.97 0.62
CA LEU A 65 -9.57 -16.30 0.88
C LEU A 65 -10.48 -16.34 -0.35
N ALA A 66 -9.95 -16.07 -1.54
CA ALA A 66 -10.73 -16.15 -2.78
C ALA A 66 -11.24 -17.57 -3.06
N HIS A 67 -10.46 -18.60 -2.73
CA HIS A 67 -10.86 -20.00 -2.85
C HIS A 67 -12.03 -20.31 -1.91
N LEU A 68 -11.91 -19.93 -0.64
CA LEU A 68 -12.96 -20.13 0.37
C LEU A 68 -14.27 -19.40 0.02
N LEU A 69 -14.18 -18.26 -0.66
CA LEU A 69 -15.32 -17.47 -1.11
C LEU A 69 -15.88 -17.91 -2.48
N GLY A 70 -15.31 -18.94 -3.12
CA GLY A 70 -15.76 -19.44 -4.41
C GLY A 70 -15.49 -18.48 -5.59
N LEU A 71 -14.53 -17.57 -5.46
CA LEU A 71 -14.27 -16.51 -6.45
C LEU A 71 -13.40 -16.95 -7.64
N GLY A 72 -13.04 -18.24 -7.72
CA GLY A 72 -12.21 -18.80 -8.80
C GLY A 72 -12.94 -18.98 -10.15
N ALA A 73 -14.27 -18.86 -10.17
CA ALA A 73 -15.06 -19.01 -11.40
C ALA A 73 -15.05 -17.75 -12.28
N SER A 74 -14.71 -16.58 -11.73
CA SER A 74 -14.72 -15.31 -12.45
C SER A 74 -13.47 -14.49 -12.16
N LEU A 75 -12.65 -14.30 -13.19
CA LEU A 75 -11.46 -13.46 -13.10
C LEU A 75 -11.79 -12.03 -12.69
N LEU A 76 -12.92 -11.49 -13.15
CA LEU A 76 -13.37 -10.15 -12.75
C LEU A 76 -13.74 -10.12 -11.26
N ALA A 77 -14.47 -11.12 -10.76
CA ALA A 77 -14.82 -11.19 -9.34
C ALA A 77 -13.57 -11.28 -8.46
N PHE A 78 -12.57 -12.08 -8.86
CA PHE A 78 -11.29 -12.15 -8.15
C PHE A 78 -10.53 -10.81 -8.16
N ARG A 79 -10.49 -10.11 -9.30
CA ARG A 79 -9.86 -8.77 -9.39
C ARG A 79 -10.52 -7.76 -8.49
N LEU A 80 -11.85 -7.69 -8.50
CA LEU A 80 -12.60 -6.77 -7.66
C LEU A 80 -12.44 -7.11 -6.18
N PHE A 81 -12.40 -8.40 -5.83
CA PHE A 81 -12.12 -8.86 -4.48
C PHE A 81 -10.74 -8.40 -4.00
N VAL A 82 -9.69 -8.64 -4.77
CA VAL A 82 -8.33 -8.20 -4.39
C VAL A 82 -8.25 -6.67 -4.31
N LEU A 83 -8.81 -5.96 -5.30
CA LEU A 83 -8.83 -4.50 -5.32
C LEU A 83 -9.65 -3.90 -4.17
N SER A 84 -10.68 -4.61 -3.68
CA SER A 84 -11.48 -4.16 -2.54
C SER A 84 -10.64 -3.94 -1.28
N PHE A 85 -9.54 -4.66 -1.09
CA PHE A 85 -8.65 -4.41 0.04
C PHE A 85 -7.93 -3.06 -0.04
N PHE A 86 -7.62 -2.58 -1.24
CA PHE A 86 -7.12 -1.21 -1.41
C PHE A 86 -8.20 -0.19 -1.01
N TRP A 87 -9.44 -0.39 -1.44
CA TRP A 87 -10.58 0.47 -1.08
C TRP A 87 -10.89 0.44 0.41
N LEU A 88 -10.85 -0.73 1.05
CA LEU A 88 -10.95 -0.86 2.50
C LEU A 88 -9.81 -0.13 3.22
N GLY A 89 -8.60 -0.12 2.64
CA GLY A 89 -7.50 0.73 3.07
C GLY A 89 -7.85 2.22 3.04
N LEU A 90 -8.49 2.70 1.97
CA LEU A 90 -8.98 4.10 1.88
C LEU A 90 -10.04 4.41 2.94
N VAL A 91 -11.02 3.53 3.13
CA VAL A 91 -12.03 3.66 4.21
C VAL A 91 -11.34 3.78 5.56
N ARG A 92 -10.37 2.90 5.83
CA ARG A 92 -9.64 2.87 7.09
C ARG A 92 -8.80 4.13 7.31
N LEU A 93 -8.19 4.66 6.25
CA LEU A 93 -7.45 5.92 6.25
C LEU A 93 -8.36 7.10 6.56
N VAL A 94 -9.50 7.21 5.87
CA VAL A 94 -10.49 8.26 6.09
C VAL A 94 -11.03 8.22 7.51
N ALA A 95 -11.39 7.03 8.02
CA ALA A 95 -11.81 6.86 9.40
C ALA A 95 -10.69 7.22 10.41
N ALA A 96 -9.42 6.96 10.09
CA ALA A 96 -8.30 7.36 10.93
C ALA A 96 -8.14 8.89 10.96
N ALA A 97 -8.15 9.51 9.78
CA ALA A 97 -7.94 10.93 9.57
C ALA A 97 -9.09 11.77 10.15
N ALA A 98 -10.35 11.36 9.95
CA ALA A 98 -11.53 12.08 10.43
C ALA A 98 -11.58 12.22 11.95
N ARG A 99 -10.88 11.36 12.71
CA ARG A 99 -10.75 11.49 14.18
C ARG A 99 -9.83 12.62 14.62
N ARG A 100 -9.09 13.24 13.70
CA ARG A 100 -8.03 14.22 14.00
C ARG A 100 -8.08 15.46 13.13
N LEU A 101 -8.70 15.37 11.96
CA LEU A 101 -8.62 16.37 10.90
C LEU A 101 -10.00 16.93 10.56
N SER A 102 -9.99 18.17 10.07
CA SER A 102 -11.17 18.74 9.40
C SER A 102 -11.51 17.96 8.13
N LEU A 103 -12.77 18.01 7.69
CA LEU A 103 -13.21 17.35 6.45
C LEU A 103 -12.34 17.73 5.23
N ALA A 104 -11.92 18.99 5.13
CA ALA A 104 -11.07 19.47 4.04
C ALA A 104 -9.66 18.85 4.10
N ASP A 105 -9.09 18.65 5.29
CA ASP A 105 -7.79 17.97 5.44
C ASP A 105 -7.92 16.45 5.24
N VAL A 106 -9.05 15.84 5.61
CA VAL A 106 -9.37 14.44 5.25
C VAL A 106 -9.43 14.28 3.74
N ALA A 107 -10.11 15.17 3.02
CA ALA A 107 -10.17 15.16 1.57
C ALA A 107 -8.78 15.31 0.93
N ARG A 108 -7.88 16.14 1.50
CA ARG A 108 -6.49 16.25 1.04
C ARG A 108 -5.70 14.95 1.24
N VAL A 109 -5.81 14.32 2.41
CA VAL A 109 -5.16 13.02 2.67
C VAL A 109 -5.66 11.96 1.70
N LEU A 110 -6.98 11.91 1.46
CA LEU A 110 -7.56 10.98 0.51
C LEU A 110 -7.10 11.27 -0.92
N ALA A 111 -7.05 12.54 -1.33
CA ALA A 111 -6.54 12.96 -2.62
C ALA A 111 -5.07 12.51 -2.80
N VAL A 112 -4.23 12.68 -1.78
CA VAL A 112 -2.85 12.18 -1.80
C VAL A 112 -2.82 10.66 -1.97
N ALA A 113 -3.66 9.92 -1.23
CA ALA A 113 -3.71 8.47 -1.31
C ALA A 113 -4.10 7.97 -2.71
N VAL A 114 -5.07 8.62 -3.37
CA VAL A 114 -5.51 8.23 -4.73
C VAL A 114 -4.58 8.71 -5.84
N THR A 115 -3.81 9.78 -5.63
CA THR A 115 -2.80 10.20 -6.61
C THR A 115 -1.45 9.52 -6.42
N HIS A 116 -1.21 8.85 -5.28
CA HIS A 116 0.03 8.14 -5.02
C HIS A 116 0.26 6.99 -6.03
N PRO A 117 1.50 6.68 -6.44
CA PRO A 117 1.80 5.55 -7.33
C PRO A 117 1.23 4.20 -6.85
N ALA A 118 1.03 4.01 -5.54
CA ALA A 118 0.43 2.79 -4.99
C ALA A 118 -1.01 2.57 -5.49
N ALA A 119 -1.79 3.65 -5.65
CA ALA A 119 -3.13 3.57 -6.21
C ALA A 119 -3.09 3.09 -7.66
N MET A 120 -2.18 3.67 -8.45
CA MET A 120 -1.96 3.25 -9.83
C MET A 120 -1.59 1.77 -9.93
N ILE A 121 -0.60 1.31 -9.15
CA ILE A 121 -0.16 -0.09 -9.23
C ILE A 121 -1.25 -1.04 -8.76
N ALA A 122 -1.99 -0.72 -7.68
CA ALA A 122 -3.11 -1.55 -7.23
C ALA A 122 -4.16 -1.77 -8.34
N HIS A 123 -4.39 -0.75 -9.16
CA HIS A 123 -5.34 -0.80 -10.28
C HIS A 123 -4.73 -1.39 -11.56
N ALA A 124 -3.42 -1.28 -11.78
CA ALA A 124 -2.75 -1.93 -12.90
C ALA A 124 -2.57 -3.45 -12.65
N TRP A 125 -2.38 -3.86 -11.40
CA TRP A 125 -2.03 -5.24 -11.01
C TRP A 125 -3.06 -5.86 -10.07
N THR A 126 -4.33 -5.78 -10.46
CA THR A 126 -5.53 -6.10 -9.64
C THR A 126 -5.67 -7.54 -9.14
N CYS A 127 -4.76 -8.44 -9.48
CA CYS A 127 -4.72 -9.83 -8.99
C CYS A 127 -3.54 -10.09 -8.04
N HIS A 128 -2.65 -9.12 -7.83
CA HIS A 128 -1.46 -9.28 -7.02
C HIS A 128 -1.78 -9.01 -5.54
N PRO A 129 -0.97 -9.53 -4.60
CA PRO A 129 -1.15 -9.33 -3.15
C PRO A 129 -1.04 -7.86 -2.70
N ASP A 130 -0.67 -6.94 -3.60
CA ASP A 130 -0.29 -5.57 -3.30
C ASP A 130 -1.44 -4.72 -2.74
N ALA A 131 -2.65 -4.87 -3.28
CA ALA A 131 -3.84 -4.18 -2.77
C ALA A 131 -4.15 -4.60 -1.32
N LEU A 132 -3.95 -5.88 -1.00
CA LEU A 132 -4.07 -6.40 0.36
C LEU A 132 -2.94 -5.89 1.26
N THR A 133 -1.71 -5.85 0.78
CA THR A 133 -0.58 -5.25 1.52
C THR A 133 -0.89 -3.79 1.88
N TYR A 134 -1.38 -2.99 0.93
CA TYR A 134 -1.76 -1.60 1.21
C TYR A 134 -2.82 -1.49 2.31
N GLY A 135 -3.93 -2.23 2.16
CA GLY A 135 -5.02 -2.22 3.14
C GLY A 135 -4.54 -2.60 4.54
N LEU A 136 -3.73 -3.65 4.64
CA LEU A 136 -3.14 -4.10 5.89
C LEU A 136 -2.15 -3.07 6.46
N THR A 137 -1.29 -2.45 5.64
CA THR A 137 -0.33 -1.42 6.08
C THR A 137 -1.05 -0.24 6.72
N ILE A 138 -2.09 0.28 6.06
CA ILE A 138 -2.90 1.38 6.62
C ILE A 138 -3.60 0.93 7.91
N ALA A 139 -4.18 -0.27 7.93
CA ALA A 139 -4.81 -0.80 9.13
C ALA A 139 -3.81 -0.91 10.30
N LEU A 140 -2.60 -1.39 10.04
CA LEU A 140 -1.53 -1.61 11.01
C LEU A 140 -1.05 -0.29 11.60
N LEU A 141 -0.64 0.66 10.76
CA LEU A 141 -0.09 1.94 11.20
C LEU A 141 -1.04 2.66 12.17
N PHE A 142 -2.34 2.59 11.92
CA PHE A 142 -3.37 3.21 12.76
C PHE A 142 -4.00 2.28 13.82
N ALA A 143 -3.51 1.05 14.00
CA ALA A 143 -4.03 0.10 14.98
C ALA A 143 -3.51 0.41 16.40
N ARG A 144 -4.41 0.70 17.34
CA ARG A 144 -4.04 1.03 18.73
C ARG A 144 -4.00 -0.17 19.67
N ARG A 145 -4.71 -1.25 19.34
CA ARG A 145 -4.86 -2.44 20.20
C ARG A 145 -3.80 -3.48 19.85
N PRO A 146 -2.96 -3.93 20.80
CA PRO A 146 -1.95 -4.95 20.53
C PRO A 146 -2.50 -6.23 19.89
N ALA A 147 -3.66 -6.72 20.33
CA ALA A 147 -4.30 -7.89 19.71
C ALA A 147 -4.57 -7.70 18.20
N LEU A 148 -5.07 -6.53 17.81
CA LEU A 148 -5.28 -6.21 16.39
C LEU A 148 -3.94 -6.11 15.64
N VAL A 149 -2.90 -5.55 16.28
CA VAL A 149 -1.55 -5.52 15.71
C VAL A 149 -1.02 -6.93 15.44
N ALA A 150 -1.19 -7.87 16.38
CA ALA A 150 -0.80 -9.26 16.18
C ALA A 150 -1.56 -9.91 15.01
N VAL A 151 -2.88 -9.72 14.93
CA VAL A 151 -3.70 -10.26 13.83
C VAL A 151 -3.25 -9.69 12.48
N LEU A 152 -3.04 -8.38 12.39
CA LEU A 152 -2.59 -7.75 11.14
C LEU A 152 -1.17 -8.21 10.77
N ALA A 153 -0.27 -8.35 11.75
CA ALA A 153 1.08 -8.85 11.55
C ALA A 153 1.06 -10.30 11.00
N PHE A 154 0.21 -11.15 11.58
CA PHE A 154 -0.03 -12.52 11.14
C PHE A 154 -0.56 -12.59 9.71
N LEU A 155 -1.61 -11.83 9.39
CA LEU A 155 -2.23 -11.82 8.08
C LEU A 155 -1.26 -11.33 6.99
N GLY A 156 -0.50 -10.26 7.27
CA GLY A 156 0.44 -9.76 6.27
C GLY A 156 1.61 -10.71 6.02
N ALA A 157 2.02 -11.51 7.02
CA ALA A 157 3.01 -12.58 6.82
C ALA A 157 2.50 -13.66 5.84
N TRP A 158 1.22 -14.04 5.94
CA TRP A 158 0.55 -14.93 4.99
C TRP A 158 0.34 -14.31 3.60
N ASN A 159 0.33 -12.98 3.50
CA ASN A 159 0.13 -12.28 2.23
C ASN A 159 1.44 -12.08 1.45
N HIS A 160 2.46 -11.54 2.11
CA HIS A 160 3.73 -11.20 1.47
C HIS A 160 4.84 -11.01 2.51
N LEU A 161 5.33 -12.11 3.10
CA LEU A 161 6.29 -12.08 4.22
C LEU A 161 7.48 -11.10 4.03
N PRO A 162 8.26 -11.10 2.92
CA PRO A 162 9.42 -10.21 2.81
C PRO A 162 9.09 -8.72 2.87
N MET A 163 8.06 -8.30 2.12
CA MET A 163 7.57 -6.92 2.15
C MET A 163 6.98 -6.57 3.51
N TRP A 164 6.31 -7.54 4.15
CA TRP A 164 5.67 -7.34 5.44
C TRP A 164 6.65 -7.18 6.60
N LEU A 165 7.84 -7.78 6.51
CA LEU A 165 8.94 -7.50 7.44
C LEU A 165 9.31 -6.02 7.45
N ILE A 166 9.41 -5.42 6.26
CA ILE A 166 9.74 -4.00 6.10
C ILE A 166 8.60 -3.13 6.64
N VAL A 167 7.35 -3.43 6.26
CA VAL A 167 6.16 -2.71 6.78
C VAL A 167 6.09 -2.74 8.31
N CYS A 168 6.39 -3.89 8.92
CA CYS A 168 6.45 -4.03 10.37
C CYS A 168 7.57 -3.17 10.98
N GLY A 169 8.75 -3.15 10.36
CA GLY A 169 9.87 -2.28 10.74
C GLY A 169 9.49 -0.79 10.65
N ASP A 170 8.91 -0.37 9.53
CA ASP A 170 8.44 1.00 9.29
C ASP A 170 7.43 1.42 10.35
N ALA A 171 6.47 0.55 10.68
CA ALA A 171 5.49 0.80 11.71
C ALA A 171 6.14 1.04 13.08
N LEU A 172 7.12 0.22 13.48
CA LEU A 172 7.85 0.40 14.74
C LEU A 172 8.66 1.71 14.77
N VAL A 173 9.37 2.01 13.68
CA VAL A 173 10.15 3.25 13.53
C VAL A 173 9.24 4.47 13.67
N LEU A 174 8.09 4.48 12.99
CA LEU A 174 7.14 5.59 13.05
C LEU A 174 6.44 5.68 14.41
N TRP A 175 5.97 4.57 14.99
CA TRP A 175 5.34 4.60 16.31
C TRP A 175 6.31 5.09 17.38
N SER A 176 7.58 4.70 17.31
CA SER A 176 8.64 5.23 18.15
C SER A 176 8.86 6.72 17.91
N GLY A 177 8.97 7.13 16.64
CA GLY A 177 9.21 8.51 16.24
C GLY A 177 8.10 9.48 16.67
N PHE A 178 6.84 9.04 16.61
CA PHE A 178 5.67 9.78 17.07
C PHE A 178 5.34 9.57 18.56
N ALA A 179 6.19 8.83 19.30
CA ALA A 179 5.98 8.51 20.71
C ALA A 179 4.58 7.92 21.00
N GLU A 180 4.11 7.03 20.12
CA GLU A 180 2.79 6.42 20.24
C GLU A 180 2.65 5.63 21.55
N PRO A 181 1.50 5.72 22.24
CA PRO A 181 1.29 5.01 23.48
C PRO A 181 1.32 3.50 23.27
N ARG A 182 1.69 2.77 24.33
CA ARG A 182 1.73 1.30 24.32
C ARG A 182 2.67 0.72 23.26
N LEU A 183 3.77 1.42 22.93
CA LEU A 183 4.77 0.96 21.97
C LEU A 183 5.27 -0.46 22.26
N ARG A 184 5.72 -0.72 23.50
CA ARG A 184 6.26 -2.04 23.90
C ARG A 184 5.27 -3.20 23.67
N PRO A 185 4.03 -3.18 24.21
CA PRO A 185 3.10 -4.28 23.94
C PRO A 185 2.66 -4.36 22.47
N ARG A 186 2.61 -3.25 21.72
CA ARG A 186 2.39 -3.29 20.26
C ARG A 186 3.54 -3.97 19.54
N ALA A 187 4.78 -3.69 19.92
CA ALA A 187 5.97 -4.30 19.33
C ALA A 187 6.05 -5.81 19.60
N LEU A 188 5.77 -6.23 20.84
CA LEU A 188 5.70 -7.65 21.19
C LEU A 188 4.58 -8.37 20.42
N ALA A 189 3.40 -7.75 20.33
CA ALA A 189 2.29 -8.30 19.56
C ALA A 189 2.61 -8.39 18.06
N LEU A 190 3.28 -7.38 17.50
CA LEU A 190 3.74 -7.37 16.12
C LEU A 190 4.72 -8.52 15.85
N LEU A 191 5.72 -8.70 16.73
CA LEU A 191 6.69 -9.79 16.62
C LEU A 191 6.00 -11.16 16.72
N ALA A 192 5.12 -11.34 17.70
CA ALA A 192 4.39 -12.59 17.91
C ALA A 192 3.50 -12.94 16.70
N GLY A 193 2.74 -11.97 16.20
CA GLY A 193 1.89 -12.16 15.02
C GLY A 193 2.69 -12.47 13.76
N LEU A 194 3.77 -11.72 13.51
CA LEU A 194 4.68 -11.93 12.39
C LEU A 194 5.34 -13.32 12.43
N LEU A 195 5.87 -13.73 13.58
CA LEU A 195 6.50 -15.04 13.76
C LEU A 195 5.48 -16.17 13.56
N LEU A 196 4.32 -16.07 14.20
CA LEU A 196 3.27 -17.08 14.06
C LEU A 196 2.79 -17.17 12.61
N GLY A 197 2.61 -16.03 11.94
CA GLY A 197 2.21 -15.98 10.53
C GLY A 197 3.26 -16.60 9.61
N ALA A 198 4.54 -16.30 9.82
CA ALA A 198 5.63 -16.89 9.05
C ALA A 198 5.70 -18.42 9.23
N VAL A 199 5.68 -18.90 10.47
CA VAL A 199 5.74 -20.34 10.79
C VAL A 199 4.55 -21.07 10.19
N THR A 200 3.34 -20.56 10.39
CA THR A 200 2.12 -21.22 9.88
C THR A 200 2.02 -21.18 8.35
N CYS A 201 2.46 -20.10 7.70
CA CYS A 201 2.54 -20.04 6.24
C CYS A 201 3.52 -21.08 5.69
N LYS A 202 4.73 -21.17 6.26
CA LYS A 202 5.75 -22.16 5.85
C LYS A 202 5.28 -23.59 6.13
N LEU A 203 4.62 -23.83 7.27
CA LEU A 203 4.02 -25.12 7.59
C LEU A 203 2.93 -25.50 6.58
N ALA A 204 2.06 -24.56 6.20
CA ALA A 204 1.01 -24.80 5.20
C ALA A 204 1.60 -25.15 3.82
N LEU A 205 2.66 -24.46 3.40
CA LEU A 205 3.38 -24.79 2.16
C LEU A 205 4.00 -26.19 2.23
N HIS A 206 4.64 -26.52 3.35
CA HIS A 206 5.25 -27.84 3.56
C HIS A 206 4.21 -28.97 3.53
N LEU A 207 3.12 -28.84 4.29
CA LEU A 207 2.03 -29.81 4.33
C LEU A 207 1.31 -29.95 2.98
N GLY A 208 1.27 -28.87 2.18
CA GLY A 208 0.75 -28.90 0.82
C GLY A 208 1.69 -29.48 -0.23
N GLY A 209 2.91 -29.92 0.14
CA GLY A 209 3.91 -30.40 -0.82
C GLY A 209 4.38 -29.32 -1.79
N ILE A 210 4.42 -28.06 -1.35
CA ILE A 210 4.87 -26.91 -2.14
C ILE A 210 6.31 -26.60 -1.75
N ALA A 211 7.26 -27.01 -2.58
CA ALA A 211 8.68 -26.74 -2.38
C ALA A 211 9.09 -25.50 -3.18
N ILE A 212 9.24 -24.36 -2.50
CA ILE A 212 9.69 -23.11 -3.12
C ILE A 212 11.13 -23.31 -3.63
N ALA A 213 11.31 -23.13 -4.93
CA ALA A 213 12.57 -23.35 -5.64
C ALA A 213 13.68 -22.43 -5.15
N GLU A 214 13.32 -21.17 -4.99
CA GLU A 214 14.18 -20.08 -4.58
C GLU A 214 13.28 -19.07 -3.88
N ASP A 215 13.64 -18.66 -2.66
CA ASP A 215 12.90 -17.63 -1.96
C ASP A 215 13.22 -16.23 -2.52
N ARG A 216 12.41 -15.23 -2.18
CA ARG A 216 12.59 -13.87 -2.72
C ARG A 216 13.91 -13.21 -2.33
N PHE A 217 14.52 -13.60 -1.21
CA PHE A 217 15.81 -13.07 -0.77
C PHE A 217 16.96 -13.72 -1.53
N ALA A 218 16.89 -15.03 -1.75
CA ALA A 218 17.82 -15.77 -2.59
C ALA A 218 17.78 -15.25 -4.04
N ALA A 219 16.58 -15.07 -4.60
CA ALA A 219 16.40 -14.52 -5.94
C ALA A 219 16.99 -13.10 -6.06
N ALA A 220 16.76 -12.25 -5.05
CA ALA A 220 17.34 -10.92 -4.97
C ALA A 220 18.89 -10.95 -4.92
N ALA A 221 19.46 -11.87 -4.13
CA ALA A 221 20.90 -12.03 -3.98
C ALA A 221 21.57 -12.64 -5.22
N GLY A 222 20.84 -13.42 -6.00
CA GLY A 222 21.32 -14.08 -7.21
C GLY A 222 21.48 -13.15 -8.43
N HIS A 223 20.91 -11.94 -8.39
CA HIS A 223 21.01 -11.01 -9.51
C HIS A 223 22.41 -10.38 -9.62
N PRO A 224 23.07 -10.44 -10.80
CA PRO A 224 24.31 -9.72 -11.03
C PRO A 224 24.13 -8.21 -10.86
N LEU A 225 25.12 -7.53 -10.26
CA LEU A 225 25.08 -6.07 -10.08
C LEU A 225 24.73 -5.29 -11.36
N PRO A 226 25.27 -5.62 -12.56
CA PRO A 226 24.89 -4.92 -13.79
C PRO A 226 23.40 -5.01 -14.13
N VAL A 227 22.75 -6.14 -13.81
CA VAL A 227 21.31 -6.35 -14.02
C VAL A 227 20.51 -5.47 -13.06
N LEU A 228 20.89 -5.45 -11.77
CA LEU A 228 20.24 -4.58 -10.78
C LEU A 228 20.37 -3.10 -11.14
N LEU A 229 21.55 -2.68 -11.59
CA LEU A 229 21.76 -1.32 -12.10
C LEU A 229 20.89 -1.04 -13.33
N GLY A 230 20.77 -2.00 -14.25
CA GLY A 230 19.93 -1.89 -15.45
C GLY A 230 18.45 -1.63 -15.13
N TYR A 231 17.93 -2.18 -14.03
CA TYR A 231 16.54 -1.89 -13.59
C TYR A 231 16.31 -0.42 -13.23
N TRP A 232 17.36 0.28 -12.79
CA TRP A 232 17.32 1.68 -12.41
C TRP A 232 17.72 2.62 -13.54
N THR A 233 18.74 2.26 -14.31
CA THR A 233 19.31 3.12 -15.34
C THR A 233 18.58 2.99 -16.68
N GLY A 234 18.02 1.82 -16.99
CA GLY A 234 17.29 1.56 -18.24
C GLY A 234 16.15 2.54 -18.51
N PRO A 235 15.26 2.82 -17.54
CA PRO A 235 14.20 3.83 -17.68
C PRO A 235 14.71 5.28 -17.74
N GLY A 236 15.94 5.54 -17.31
CA GLY A 236 16.51 6.88 -17.12
C GLY A 236 15.88 7.67 -15.96
N TRP A 237 16.01 9.00 -16.01
CA TRP A 237 15.44 9.94 -15.02
C TRP A 237 13.97 9.73 -14.66
N PRO A 238 13.07 9.32 -15.58
CA PRO A 238 11.68 9.05 -15.25
C PRO A 238 11.46 8.04 -14.12
N VAL A 239 12.41 7.13 -13.82
CA VAL A 239 12.27 6.19 -12.69
C VAL A 239 12.02 6.93 -11.38
N LEU A 240 12.74 8.02 -11.12
CA LEU A 240 12.61 8.81 -9.89
C LEU A 240 11.22 9.44 -9.78
N TYR A 241 10.69 9.90 -10.92
CA TYR A 241 9.31 10.40 -10.98
C TYR A 241 8.33 9.27 -10.67
N THR A 242 8.52 8.04 -11.18
CA THR A 242 7.57 6.95 -10.88
C THR A 242 7.50 6.57 -9.40
N LEU A 243 8.57 6.81 -8.62
CA LEU A 243 8.61 6.45 -7.19
C LEU A 243 7.63 7.30 -6.35
N TYR A 244 7.57 8.61 -6.62
CA TYR A 244 6.80 9.56 -5.81
C TYR A 244 5.76 10.36 -6.60
N PHE A 245 5.77 10.30 -7.93
CA PHE A 245 5.15 11.33 -8.79
C PHE A 245 5.48 12.75 -8.30
N ALA A 246 4.50 13.66 -8.32
CA ALA A 246 4.69 15.02 -7.81
C ALA A 246 4.58 15.11 -6.28
N HIS A 247 4.55 13.99 -5.54
CA HIS A 247 4.51 14.03 -4.07
C HIS A 247 5.82 14.54 -3.44
N LEU A 248 6.92 14.58 -4.20
CA LEU A 248 8.16 15.23 -3.78
C LEU A 248 8.01 16.75 -3.55
N VAL A 249 7.03 17.40 -4.18
CA VAL A 249 6.80 18.85 -4.08
C VAL A 249 6.51 19.30 -2.64
N TRP A 250 5.89 18.43 -1.84
CA TRP A 250 5.48 18.77 -0.47
C TRP A 250 6.21 17.98 0.61
N LEU A 251 7.01 16.97 0.25
CA LEU A 251 7.81 16.19 1.20
C LEU A 251 8.75 17.07 2.06
N PRO A 252 9.48 18.06 1.51
CA PRO A 252 10.30 18.96 2.32
C PRO A 252 9.49 19.74 3.36
N ALA A 253 8.30 20.22 2.99
CA ALA A 253 7.43 20.95 3.91
C ALA A 253 6.87 20.03 5.01
N LEU A 254 6.56 18.77 4.69
CA LEU A 254 6.19 17.77 5.68
C LEU A 254 7.35 17.51 6.64
N LEU A 255 8.56 17.25 6.13
CA LEU A 255 9.75 16.97 6.93
C LEU A 255 10.12 18.16 7.83
N LEU A 256 10.09 19.38 7.32
CA LEU A 256 10.33 20.59 8.12
C LEU A 256 9.29 20.74 9.23
N GLY A 257 8.02 20.46 8.91
CA GLY A 257 6.93 20.47 9.88
C GLY A 257 7.15 19.46 11.00
N LEU A 258 7.47 18.21 10.63
CA LEU A 258 7.78 17.15 11.59
C LEU A 258 9.05 17.44 12.38
N HIS A 259 10.09 18.01 11.76
CA HIS A 259 11.32 18.33 12.47
C HIS A 259 11.09 19.31 13.61
N ARG A 260 10.17 20.26 13.43
CA ARG A 260 9.78 21.25 14.44
C ARG A 260 8.90 20.67 15.55
N THR A 261 8.02 19.72 15.25
CA THR A 261 7.02 19.23 16.22
C THR A 261 7.33 17.86 16.81
N ALA A 262 8.01 17.01 16.06
CA ALA A 262 8.37 15.63 16.38
C ALA A 262 9.64 15.21 15.60
N PRO A 263 10.84 15.69 15.98
CA PRO A 263 12.07 15.46 15.21
C PRO A 263 12.41 13.98 15.02
N ARG A 264 12.07 13.12 15.99
CA ARG A 264 12.20 11.67 15.87
C ARG A 264 11.28 11.08 14.80
N ALA A 265 10.08 11.65 14.62
CA ALA A 265 9.16 11.26 13.56
C ALA A 265 9.65 11.72 12.18
N ALA A 266 10.30 12.89 12.08
CA ALA A 266 10.94 13.33 10.85
C ALA A 266 12.06 12.37 10.43
N LEU A 267 12.95 12.00 11.36
CA LEU A 267 13.97 10.98 11.13
C LEU A 267 13.34 9.64 10.78
N GLY A 268 12.29 9.24 11.51
CA GLY A 268 11.57 8.00 11.25
C GLY A 268 11.03 7.96 9.81
N LEU A 269 10.39 9.03 9.34
CA LEU A 269 9.92 9.12 7.96
C LEU A 269 11.10 8.96 6.97
N VAL A 270 12.20 9.69 7.15
CA VAL A 270 13.40 9.55 6.28
C VAL A 270 13.91 8.11 6.25
N VAL A 271 14.01 7.46 7.41
CA VAL A 271 14.43 6.05 7.51
C VAL A 271 13.48 5.14 6.74
N THR A 272 12.16 5.27 6.91
CA THR A 272 11.20 4.44 6.16
C THR A 272 11.29 4.64 4.64
N GLN A 273 11.50 5.88 4.18
CA GLN A 273 11.69 6.15 2.75
C GLN A 273 12.99 5.56 2.23
N ALA A 274 14.08 5.64 3.01
CA ALA A 274 15.36 5.04 2.67
C ALA A 274 15.28 3.51 2.64
N LEU A 275 14.55 2.88 3.57
CA LEU A 275 14.30 1.43 3.57
C LEU A 275 13.49 1.00 2.34
N ALA A 276 12.44 1.74 1.98
CA ALA A 276 11.67 1.49 0.76
C ALA A 276 12.57 1.58 -0.48
N LEU A 277 13.43 2.60 -0.56
CA LEU A 277 14.38 2.77 -1.66
C LEU A 277 15.42 1.64 -1.70
N ALA A 278 16.00 1.27 -0.56
CA ALA A 278 16.95 0.17 -0.47
C ALA A 278 16.31 -1.16 -0.91
N ALA A 279 15.09 -1.45 -0.46
CA ALA A 279 14.35 -2.64 -0.88
C ALA A 279 14.17 -2.69 -2.40
N THR A 280 13.91 -1.54 -3.03
CA THR A 280 13.68 -1.47 -4.48
C THR A 280 14.92 -1.72 -5.32
N PHE A 281 16.12 -1.54 -4.74
CA PHE A 281 17.37 -1.90 -5.40
C PHE A 281 17.50 -3.40 -5.67
N PHE A 282 16.84 -4.23 -4.86
CA PHE A 282 16.91 -5.69 -4.91
C PHE A 282 15.71 -6.32 -5.61
N THR A 283 14.93 -5.53 -6.37
CA THR A 283 13.68 -6.00 -6.99
C THR A 283 13.56 -5.55 -8.42
N GLU A 284 12.98 -6.42 -9.26
CA GLU A 284 12.66 -6.10 -10.65
C GLU A 284 11.59 -4.98 -10.77
N ASP A 285 10.75 -4.85 -9.74
CA ASP A 285 9.56 -4.01 -9.69
C ASP A 285 9.79 -2.74 -8.85
N THR A 286 10.68 -1.87 -9.33
CA THR A 286 11.16 -0.69 -8.59
C THR A 286 10.01 0.22 -8.15
N THR A 287 9.10 0.59 -9.03
CA THR A 287 7.97 1.48 -8.66
C THR A 287 7.00 0.82 -7.71
N ARG A 288 6.61 -0.44 -7.95
CA ARG A 288 5.63 -1.14 -7.09
C ARG A 288 6.17 -1.21 -5.67
N VAL A 289 7.35 -1.81 -5.50
CA VAL A 289 7.89 -2.12 -4.17
C VAL A 289 8.07 -0.83 -3.40
N PHE A 290 8.57 0.22 -4.06
CA PHE A 290 8.72 1.54 -3.46
C PHE A 290 7.37 2.07 -3.00
N ALA A 291 6.39 2.13 -3.90
CA ALA A 291 5.13 2.79 -3.66
C ALA A 291 4.34 2.19 -2.49
N PHE A 292 4.33 0.87 -2.35
CA PHE A 292 3.61 0.19 -1.28
C PHE A 292 4.34 0.22 0.06
N LEU A 293 5.68 0.32 0.06
CA LEU A 293 6.47 0.51 1.29
C LEU A 293 6.44 1.97 1.75
N ALA A 294 6.64 2.92 0.84
CA ALA A 294 6.73 4.35 1.13
C ALA A 294 5.39 5.02 1.41
N GLY A 295 4.31 4.59 0.75
CA GLY A 295 3.02 5.28 0.76
C GLY A 295 2.34 5.30 2.15
N GLY A 296 2.37 4.19 2.88
CA GLY A 296 1.82 4.10 4.23
C GLY A 296 2.48 5.08 5.22
N PRO A 297 3.81 5.02 5.40
CA PRO A 297 4.59 5.98 6.17
C PRO A 297 4.31 7.44 5.83
N LEU A 298 4.27 7.76 4.54
CA LEU A 298 4.03 9.10 4.04
C LEU A 298 2.63 9.62 4.45
N LEU A 299 1.60 8.80 4.26
CA LEU A 299 0.22 9.12 4.65
C LEU A 299 0.07 9.23 6.17
N TYR A 300 0.72 8.35 6.93
CA TYR A 300 0.71 8.38 8.39
C TYR A 300 1.31 9.70 8.89
N ALA A 301 2.50 10.05 8.41
CA ALA A 301 3.17 11.29 8.75
C ALA A 301 2.35 12.53 8.36
N LEU A 302 1.74 12.53 7.17
CA LEU A 302 0.89 13.63 6.71
C LEU A 302 -0.34 13.81 7.60
N VAL A 303 -1.03 12.73 7.98
CA VAL A 303 -2.20 12.79 8.88
C VAL A 303 -1.80 13.39 10.23
N HIS A 304 -0.65 13.01 10.78
CA HIS A 304 -0.15 13.58 12.03
C HIS A 304 0.17 15.07 11.90
N GLN A 305 0.89 15.47 10.85
CA GLN A 305 1.31 16.86 10.69
C GLN A 305 0.14 17.80 10.35
N LEU A 306 -0.88 17.32 9.63
CA LEU A 306 -2.11 18.08 9.41
C LEU A 306 -3.00 18.16 10.67
N GLY A 307 -2.73 17.38 11.72
CA GLY A 307 -3.39 17.50 13.01
C GLY A 307 -2.77 18.55 13.94
N VAL A 308 -1.55 19.01 13.64
CA VAL A 308 -0.82 20.01 14.45
C VAL A 308 -1.48 21.39 14.32
N PRO A 309 -1.67 22.17 15.41
CA PRO A 309 -2.24 23.52 15.36
C PRO A 309 -1.52 24.45 14.37
N ALA A 310 -2.27 25.37 13.75
CA ALA A 310 -1.78 26.24 12.68
C ALA A 310 -0.47 27.01 13.01
N PRO A 311 -0.24 27.55 14.23
CA PRO A 311 0.99 28.28 14.54
C PRO A 311 2.26 27.43 14.45
N GLN A 312 2.15 26.12 14.66
CA GLN A 312 3.27 25.17 14.65
C GLN A 312 3.41 24.45 13.31
N ARG A 313 2.41 24.55 12.44
CA ARG A 313 2.38 23.91 11.13
C ARG A 313 3.03 24.81 10.08
N PRO A 314 3.87 24.29 9.18
CA PRO A 314 4.34 25.06 8.03
C PRO A 314 3.14 25.55 7.21
N SER A 315 3.04 26.87 7.01
CA SER A 315 1.97 27.51 6.24
C SER A 315 1.89 26.97 4.80
N ALA A 316 3.04 26.60 4.23
CA ALA A 316 3.15 26.06 2.89
C ALA A 316 2.69 24.60 2.73
N LEU A 317 2.48 23.83 3.81
CA LEU A 317 2.20 22.39 3.69
C LEU A 317 0.91 22.10 2.92
N ARG A 318 -0.21 22.73 3.29
CA ARG A 318 -1.50 22.55 2.62
C ARG A 318 -1.48 22.94 1.13
N PRO A 319 -0.97 24.13 0.73
CA PRO A 319 -0.93 24.49 -0.68
C PRO A 319 0.03 23.60 -1.49
N LEU A 320 1.18 23.19 -0.92
CA LEU A 320 2.10 22.28 -1.63
C LEU A 320 1.51 20.88 -1.80
N VAL A 321 0.77 20.38 -0.81
CA VAL A 321 0.03 19.10 -0.94
C VAL A 321 -0.98 19.19 -2.08
N LEU A 322 -1.75 20.28 -2.15
CA LEU A 322 -2.71 20.50 -3.23
C LEU A 322 -2.01 20.60 -4.60
N ALA A 323 -0.91 21.36 -4.68
CA ALA A 323 -0.12 21.47 -5.90
C ALA A 323 0.41 20.09 -6.34
N GLY A 324 0.96 19.29 -5.42
CA GLY A 324 1.42 17.94 -5.71
C GLY A 324 0.30 17.01 -6.21
N VAL A 325 -0.89 17.10 -5.64
CA VAL A 325 -2.08 16.36 -6.12
C VAL A 325 -2.44 16.79 -7.55
N LEU A 326 -2.58 18.09 -7.80
CA LEU A 326 -2.96 18.63 -9.12
C LEU A 326 -1.93 18.30 -10.20
N LEU A 327 -0.64 18.52 -9.90
CA LEU A 327 0.47 18.16 -10.78
C LEU A 327 0.47 16.66 -11.06
N THR A 328 0.22 15.84 -10.04
CA THR A 328 0.09 14.40 -10.26
C THR A 328 -1.07 14.12 -11.19
N LEU A 329 -2.29 14.65 -10.98
CA LEU A 329 -3.43 14.34 -11.85
C LEU A 329 -3.17 14.60 -13.35
N VAL A 330 -2.41 15.64 -13.70
CA VAL A 330 -2.09 15.98 -15.10
C VAL A 330 -0.84 15.29 -15.64
N ALA A 331 0.10 14.92 -14.75
CA ALA A 331 1.37 14.35 -15.17
C ALA A 331 1.23 12.90 -15.68
N PRO A 332 2.09 12.48 -16.62
CA PRO A 332 2.05 11.14 -17.20
C PRO A 332 2.02 10.04 -16.13
N LYS A 333 1.29 8.97 -16.45
CA LYS A 333 1.17 7.79 -15.58
C LYS A 333 1.97 6.65 -16.17
N GLY A 334 2.95 6.19 -15.39
CA GLY A 334 3.72 5.02 -15.71
C GLY A 334 4.51 4.52 -14.52
N PHE A 335 4.98 3.29 -14.63
CA PHE A 335 5.80 2.62 -13.63
C PHE A 335 6.98 1.92 -14.30
N ALA A 336 8.07 1.80 -13.55
CA ALA A 336 9.24 1.06 -13.94
C ALA A 336 9.14 -0.40 -13.47
N TRP A 337 9.34 -1.32 -14.42
CA TRP A 337 9.42 -2.76 -14.20
C TRP A 337 10.44 -3.37 -15.15
N LYS A 338 11.36 -4.17 -14.62
CA LYS A 338 12.43 -4.85 -15.37
C LYS A 338 13.27 -3.90 -16.24
N GLY A 339 13.53 -2.69 -15.75
CA GLY A 339 14.30 -1.68 -16.48
C GLY A 339 13.55 -1.00 -17.63
N HIS A 340 12.23 -1.18 -17.72
CA HIS A 340 11.39 -0.54 -18.72
C HIS A 340 10.28 0.30 -18.09
N LEU A 341 9.88 1.38 -18.77
CA LEU A 341 8.70 2.16 -18.40
C LEU A 341 7.46 1.55 -19.05
N HIS A 342 6.43 1.35 -18.25
CA HIS A 342 5.13 0.86 -18.66
C HIS A 342 4.08 1.93 -18.42
N ASP A 343 3.14 2.08 -19.35
CA ASP A 343 2.01 2.99 -19.23
C ASP A 343 0.73 2.26 -18.75
N LEU A 344 -0.39 2.98 -18.74
CA LEU A 344 -1.68 2.47 -18.31
C LEU A 344 -2.67 2.22 -19.46
N GLN A 345 -2.23 2.24 -20.71
CA GLN A 345 -3.13 2.12 -21.86
C GLN A 345 -3.91 0.79 -21.83
N ALA A 346 -3.22 -0.31 -21.52
CA ALA A 346 -3.85 -1.63 -21.43
C ALA A 346 -4.92 -1.70 -20.34
N SER A 347 -4.64 -1.18 -19.13
CA SER A 347 -5.60 -1.15 -18.02
C SER A 347 -6.84 -0.30 -18.33
N ARG A 348 -6.65 0.84 -19.00
CA ARG A 348 -7.75 1.73 -19.43
C ARG A 348 -8.56 1.13 -20.57
N ALA A 349 -7.90 0.47 -21.54
CA ALA A 349 -8.57 -0.25 -22.61
C ALA A 349 -9.42 -1.40 -22.07
N HIS A 350 -8.89 -2.15 -21.10
CA HIS A 350 -9.61 -3.25 -20.48
C HIS A 350 -10.86 -2.78 -19.73
N LEU A 351 -10.77 -1.71 -18.93
CA LEU A 351 -11.95 -1.14 -18.26
C LEU A 351 -13.01 -0.68 -19.26
N ARG A 352 -12.61 0.03 -20.33
CA ARG A 352 -13.55 0.47 -21.38
C ARG A 352 -14.28 -0.70 -22.03
N ALA A 353 -13.58 -1.78 -22.32
CA ALA A 353 -14.16 -2.99 -22.90
C ALA A 353 -15.13 -3.72 -21.94
N LEU A 354 -14.98 -3.57 -20.62
CA LEU A 354 -15.93 -4.09 -19.64
C LEU A 354 -17.18 -3.22 -19.55
N LEU A 355 -17.03 -1.91 -19.63
CA LEU A 355 -18.16 -0.95 -19.55
C LEU A 355 -19.01 -0.90 -20.82
N SER A 356 -18.51 -1.44 -21.94
CA SER A 356 -19.22 -1.47 -23.22
C SER A 356 -20.01 -2.77 -23.48
N ARG A 357 -20.06 -3.68 -22.52
CA ARG A 357 -20.82 -4.95 -22.59
C ARG A 357 -22.11 -4.84 -21.79
#